data_AF-A0A0H5E4K9-F1
#
_entry.id   AF-A0A0H5E4K9-F1
#
_cell.length_a   1.000
_cell.length_b   1.000
_cell.length_c   1.000
_cell.angle_alpha   90.00
_cell.angle_beta   90.00
_cell.angle_gamma   90.00
#
_symmetry.space_group_name_H-M   'P 1'
#
loop_
_entity.id
_entity.type
_entity.pdbx_description
1 polymer ?
#
loop_
_entity_poly.entity_id
_entity_poly.type
_entity_poly.pdbx_seq_one_letter_code
_entity_poly.pdbx_strand_id
1 'polypeptide(L)'
;MAQRYIRPFFRSTCIAIFFLGSTVEAGLYEGACFAKEASTSHLLIRTEEGILIRPEEKRRCYAITRSESGEDCQEVIPCQWNLVDEGIGTIELAAEEEGTLIPLMEPIHLDDIPYATQALATKGYTLNPHVDKAIWNSLLPYFLPESHPAKEALDKIFTVKERVTLNEKSLKKAGFKIVQKGQWSKMIVAGHRYLDGYLVKLYTDDEPDTIDWAKCKDRVKGAKSASVCISKNNWNHLFKVPQKWIYPLPAEPSPPHDMKRKNFILVVEDMRLIPEEANKTRWASKEISKEQLKALYWLLKLEGLRDCVYPFNLPFSVDGRIALIDTEFHHEWPVPFGKMTKFLTGNAQKFWAELLESGGSAQ
;
A
#
# COMPACT_ATOMS: atom_id res chain seq x y z
N MET A 1 30.12 -50.13 -3.16
CA MET A 1 29.12 -49.28 -3.85
C MET A 1 27.87 -49.20 -2.99
N ALA A 2 27.68 -48.08 -2.29
CA ALA A 2 26.40 -47.65 -1.72
C ALA A 2 26.56 -46.17 -1.29
N GLN A 3 26.21 -45.23 -2.17
CA GLN A 3 26.09 -43.82 -1.82
C GLN A 3 24.65 -43.57 -1.34
N ARG A 4 24.51 -43.25 -0.05
CA ARG A 4 23.28 -42.71 0.53
C ARG A 4 23.12 -41.26 0.09
N TYR A 5 22.02 -40.96 -0.59
CA TYR A 5 21.54 -39.60 -0.79
C TYR A 5 21.04 -39.03 0.54
N ILE A 6 21.62 -37.94 1.01
CA ILE A 6 21.04 -37.09 2.05
C ILE A 6 20.44 -35.87 1.34
N ARG A 7 19.11 -35.73 1.42
CA ARG A 7 18.42 -34.48 1.05
C ARG A 7 18.47 -33.55 2.26
N PRO A 8 18.79 -32.25 2.12
CA PRO A 8 18.47 -31.27 3.15
C PRO A 8 17.15 -30.57 2.81
N PHE A 9 16.31 -30.46 3.83
CA PHE A 9 15.00 -29.83 3.83
C PHE A 9 14.97 -28.95 5.09
N PHE A 10 15.22 -27.64 4.99
CA PHE A 10 15.11 -26.70 6.13
C PHE A 10 14.77 -25.27 5.62
N ARG A 11 13.97 -24.51 6.39
CA ARG A 11 13.47 -23.15 6.07
C ARG A 11 13.50 -22.28 7.34
N SER A 12 14.30 -21.21 7.33
CA SER A 12 14.39 -20.20 8.39
C SER A 12 14.20 -18.78 7.80
N THR A 13 13.78 -17.81 8.62
CA THR A 13 13.36 -16.45 8.20
C THR A 13 14.29 -15.37 8.77
N CYS A 14 14.69 -14.38 7.95
CA CYS A 14 15.43 -13.19 8.40
C CYS A 14 14.48 -11.99 8.61
N ILE A 15 14.80 -11.12 9.58
CA ILE A 15 14.01 -9.91 9.89
C ILE A 15 14.94 -8.70 9.83
N ALA A 16 14.58 -7.69 9.03
CA ALA A 16 15.22 -6.39 9.07
C ALA A 16 14.36 -5.43 9.91
N ILE A 17 14.97 -4.74 10.87
CA ILE A 17 14.30 -3.74 11.72
C ILE A 17 14.94 -2.39 11.46
N PHE A 18 14.13 -1.39 11.13
CA PHE A 18 14.59 -0.01 10.95
C PHE A 18 14.22 0.84 12.17
N PHE A 19 15.13 1.71 12.59
CA PHE A 19 14.88 2.71 13.61
C PHE A 19 14.75 4.09 12.98
N LEU A 20 13.53 4.64 12.95
CA LEU A 20 13.28 6.04 12.62
C LEU A 20 12.83 6.76 13.91
N GLY A 21 13.80 7.23 14.69
CA GLY A 21 13.55 7.88 15.98
C GLY A 21 13.27 6.90 17.14
N SER A 22 12.50 7.32 18.15
CA SER A 22 12.21 6.52 19.36
C SER A 22 11.13 5.45 19.18
N THR A 23 10.82 5.05 17.95
CA THR A 23 9.75 4.09 17.63
C THR A 23 10.27 3.03 16.67
N VAL A 24 9.91 1.77 16.97
CA VAL A 24 10.31 0.56 16.24
C VAL A 24 9.19 0.20 15.25
N GLU A 25 9.52 0.07 13.96
CA GLU A 25 8.69 -0.69 13.01
C GLU A 25 9.51 -1.87 12.50
N ALA A 26 9.04 -3.09 12.74
CA ALA A 26 9.62 -4.32 12.21
C ALA A 26 8.82 -4.77 10.98
N GLY A 27 9.50 -5.01 9.87
CA GLY A 27 8.93 -5.66 8.69
C GLY A 27 9.52 -7.06 8.55
N LEU A 28 8.66 -8.07 8.38
CA LEU A 28 9.09 -9.43 8.06
C LEU A 28 9.34 -9.54 6.55
N TYR A 29 10.50 -10.07 6.15
CA TYR A 29 10.78 -10.49 4.78
C TYR A 29 11.20 -11.96 4.80
N GLU A 30 10.45 -12.83 4.13
CA GLU A 30 10.83 -14.24 4.01
C GLU A 30 11.84 -14.42 2.87
N GLY A 31 13.04 -14.91 3.21
CA GLY A 31 14.06 -15.33 2.25
C GLY A 31 15.43 -15.65 2.87
N ALA A 32 15.92 -16.86 2.58
CA ALA A 32 17.26 -17.44 2.79
C ALA A 32 17.67 -17.96 4.20
N CYS A 33 18.28 -19.16 4.21
CA CYS A 33 18.89 -19.85 5.36
C CYS A 33 20.43 -19.72 5.32
N PHE A 34 21.06 -19.63 6.50
CA PHE A 34 22.52 -19.73 6.66
C PHE A 34 22.89 -20.96 7.50
N ALA A 35 23.91 -21.71 7.07
CA ALA A 35 24.62 -22.68 7.89
C ALA A 35 25.90 -22.02 8.45
N LYS A 36 26.20 -22.33 9.71
CA LYS A 36 27.28 -21.73 10.49
C LYS A 36 28.62 -22.39 10.17
N GLU A 37 29.52 -21.66 9.52
CA GLU A 37 30.98 -21.75 9.70
C GLU A 37 31.68 -20.66 8.86
N ALA A 38 31.77 -19.44 9.38
CA ALA A 38 32.76 -18.44 8.97
C ALA A 38 32.74 -17.24 9.92
N SER A 39 33.93 -16.71 10.19
CA SER A 39 34.21 -15.52 10.99
C SER A 39 33.56 -14.26 10.44
N THR A 40 33.00 -13.44 11.35
CA THR A 40 32.63 -12.02 11.17
C THR A 40 31.80 -11.66 9.93
N SER A 41 30.47 -11.64 10.07
CA SER A 41 29.57 -11.02 9.09
C SER A 41 29.43 -9.51 9.39
N HIS A 42 29.61 -8.66 8.38
CA HIS A 42 29.42 -7.21 8.47
C HIS A 42 28.29 -6.75 7.53
N LEU A 43 27.34 -5.96 8.02
CA LEU A 43 26.35 -5.29 7.17
C LEU A 43 26.97 -4.04 6.55
N LEU A 44 27.04 -3.96 5.22
CA LEU A 44 27.65 -2.84 4.48
C LEU A 44 26.63 -2.23 3.52
N ILE A 45 26.49 -0.91 3.54
CA ILE A 45 25.65 -0.18 2.58
C ILE A 45 26.57 0.54 1.60
N ARG A 46 26.34 0.30 0.31
CA ARG A 46 27.13 0.85 -0.78
C ARG A 46 26.29 1.88 -1.53
N THR A 47 26.88 3.04 -1.81
CA THR A 47 26.27 4.05 -2.69
C THR A 47 27.08 4.14 -3.99
N GLU A 48 26.54 4.79 -5.03
CA GLU A 48 27.25 5.00 -6.30
C GLU A 48 28.58 5.77 -6.13
N GLU A 49 28.72 6.55 -5.05
CA GLU A 49 29.94 7.31 -4.73
C GLU A 49 30.96 6.54 -3.85
N GLY A 50 30.68 5.27 -3.50
CA GLY A 50 31.57 4.41 -2.71
C GLY A 50 31.00 3.96 -1.36
N ILE A 51 31.86 3.30 -0.57
CA ILE A 51 31.54 2.81 0.79
C ILE A 51 31.59 3.98 1.76
N LEU A 52 30.45 4.31 2.37
CA LEU A 52 30.32 5.42 3.30
C LEU A 52 30.66 4.98 4.73
N ILE A 53 31.86 5.29 5.20
CA ILE A 53 32.18 5.35 6.64
C ILE A 53 32.95 6.65 6.92
N ARG A 54 32.33 7.60 7.63
CA ARG A 54 33.03 8.61 8.43
C ARG A 54 32.44 8.64 9.83
N PRO A 55 33.24 8.57 10.91
CA PRO A 55 32.72 8.26 12.24
C PRO A 55 32.66 9.49 13.15
N GLU A 56 31.60 10.32 13.11
CA GLU A 56 31.53 11.47 14.06
C GLU A 56 30.21 11.71 14.81
N GLU A 57 29.10 10.98 14.57
CA GLU A 57 27.96 10.98 15.50
C GLU A 57 27.39 9.57 15.74
N LYS A 58 27.36 9.15 17.01
CA LYS A 58 27.02 7.78 17.40
C LYS A 58 25.51 7.55 17.43
N ARG A 59 24.95 6.83 16.44
CA ARG A 59 23.67 6.14 16.58
C ARG A 59 23.88 4.63 16.42
N ARG A 60 23.26 3.84 17.32
CA ARG A 60 23.38 2.37 17.34
C ARG A 60 22.17 1.76 16.64
N CYS A 61 22.41 0.90 15.65
CA CYS A 61 21.40 -0.01 15.11
C CYS A 61 21.71 -1.45 15.53
N TYR A 62 20.68 -2.30 15.52
CA TYR A 62 20.71 -3.69 15.99
C TYR A 62 20.06 -4.58 14.92
N ALA A 63 20.73 -5.65 14.50
CA ALA A 63 20.11 -6.76 13.78
C ALA A 63 19.70 -7.83 14.80
N ILE A 64 18.56 -8.50 14.57
CA ILE A 64 18.12 -9.63 15.40
C ILE A 64 17.92 -10.81 14.46
N THR A 65 18.58 -11.93 14.76
CA THR A 65 18.36 -13.20 14.07
C THR A 65 17.58 -14.13 14.97
N ARG A 66 16.67 -14.93 14.38
CA ARG A 66 15.88 -15.92 15.13
C ARG A 66 16.29 -17.31 14.70
N SER A 67 16.70 -18.14 15.66
CA SER A 67 17.05 -19.54 15.39
C SER A 67 15.80 -20.43 15.42
N GLU A 68 15.82 -21.56 14.72
CA GLU A 68 14.70 -22.51 14.65
C GLU A 68 14.39 -23.20 15.99
N SER A 69 15.27 -23.16 16.99
CA SER A 69 15.00 -23.73 18.32
C SER A 69 14.03 -22.90 19.17
N GLY A 70 13.61 -21.73 18.68
CA GLY A 70 12.78 -20.79 19.45
C GLY A 70 13.57 -20.01 20.50
N GLU A 71 14.89 -20.19 20.57
CA GLU A 71 15.76 -19.34 21.37
C GLU A 71 16.18 -18.12 20.56
N ASP A 72 15.86 -16.93 21.07
CA ASP A 72 16.28 -15.66 20.48
C ASP A 72 17.81 -15.56 20.57
N CYS A 73 18.49 -15.66 19.42
CA CYS A 73 19.90 -15.29 19.34
C CYS A 73 19.98 -13.75 19.33
N GLN A 74 20.18 -13.16 20.50
CA GLN A 74 20.50 -11.74 20.63
C GLN A 74 21.97 -11.50 20.30
N GLU A 75 22.36 -11.66 19.04
CA GLU A 75 23.64 -11.14 18.60
C GLU A 75 23.45 -9.72 18.04
N VAL A 76 23.79 -8.76 18.89
CA VAL A 76 23.80 -7.34 18.55
C VAL A 76 25.03 -7.04 17.72
N ILE A 77 24.86 -6.82 16.42
CA ILE A 77 25.93 -6.27 15.58
C ILE A 77 25.80 -4.75 15.57
N PRO A 78 26.69 -3.98 16.24
CA PRO A 78 26.63 -2.54 16.21
C PRO A 78 27.04 -2.03 14.82
N CYS A 79 26.12 -1.38 14.12
CA CYS A 79 26.39 -0.65 12.90
C CYS A 79 26.20 0.86 13.12
N GLN A 80 27.15 1.66 12.60
CA GLN A 80 27.12 3.12 12.62
C GLN A 80 26.73 3.64 11.25
N TRP A 81 25.91 4.70 11.22
CA TRP A 81 25.39 5.29 9.99
C TRP A 81 25.46 6.81 10.06
N ASN A 82 25.80 7.42 8.92
CA ASN A 82 25.48 8.82 8.62
C ASN A 82 24.63 8.85 7.36
N LEU A 83 23.44 9.46 7.44
CA LEU A 83 22.64 9.78 6.26
C LEU A 83 23.29 11.00 5.59
N VAL A 84 23.80 10.82 4.38
CA VAL A 84 24.18 11.93 3.51
C VAL A 84 22.94 12.31 2.69
N ASP A 85 22.67 13.61 2.59
CA ASP A 85 21.56 14.15 1.82
C ASP A 85 21.61 13.69 0.35
N GLU A 86 20.40 13.44 -0.19
CA GLU A 86 20.05 13.38 -1.62
C GLU A 86 20.94 12.47 -2.50
N GLY A 87 20.70 11.15 -2.42
CA GLY A 87 21.23 10.20 -3.41
C GLY A 87 20.44 8.90 -3.46
N ILE A 88 20.17 8.41 -4.67
CA ILE A 88 19.63 7.07 -4.94
C ILE A 88 20.66 6.05 -4.43
N GLY A 89 20.23 5.14 -3.56
CA GLY A 89 21.11 4.12 -2.98
C GLY A 89 20.57 2.72 -3.18
N THR A 90 21.46 1.74 -3.19
CA THR A 90 21.12 0.32 -3.08
C THR A 90 21.43 -0.16 -1.67
N ILE A 91 20.58 -1.01 -1.12
CA ILE A 91 20.89 -1.77 0.09
C ILE A 91 21.45 -3.11 -0.36
N GLU A 92 22.75 -3.30 -0.14
CA GLU A 92 23.42 -4.58 -0.37
C GLU A 92 23.60 -5.30 0.97
N LEU A 93 23.25 -6.59 1.02
CA LEU A 93 23.65 -7.46 2.11
C LEU A 93 24.83 -8.26 1.60
N ALA A 94 25.99 -8.14 2.25
CA ALA A 94 27.20 -8.89 1.88
C ALA A 94 27.83 -9.55 3.12
N ALA A 95 28.49 -10.67 2.94
CA ALA A 95 29.41 -11.25 3.91
C ALA A 95 30.85 -10.92 3.50
N GLU A 96 31.76 -10.76 4.45
CA GLU A 96 33.18 -10.62 4.16
C GLU A 96 33.87 -11.97 4.37
N GLU A 97 34.49 -12.51 3.32
CA GLU A 97 35.26 -13.74 3.37
C GLU A 97 36.65 -13.47 2.79
N GLU A 98 37.70 -13.68 3.60
CA GLU A 98 39.09 -13.43 3.22
C GLU A 98 39.36 -12.04 2.62
N GLY A 99 38.69 -11.00 3.14
CA GLY A 99 38.82 -9.62 2.66
C GLY A 99 38.04 -9.32 1.38
N THR A 100 37.19 -10.24 0.92
CA THR A 100 36.31 -10.06 -0.23
C THR A 100 34.86 -9.99 0.22
N LEU A 101 34.11 -9.00 -0.29
CA LEU A 101 32.67 -8.89 -0.04
C LEU A 101 31.89 -9.77 -1.00
N ILE A 102 31.13 -10.73 -0.46
CA ILE A 102 30.27 -11.65 -1.18
C ILE A 102 28.81 -11.21 -0.98
N PRO A 103 28.10 -10.77 -2.02
CA PRO A 103 26.69 -10.40 -1.90
C PRO A 103 25.85 -11.63 -1.51
N LEU A 104 25.08 -11.49 -0.44
CA LEU A 104 24.19 -12.52 0.10
C LEU A 104 22.82 -12.52 -0.58
N MET A 105 22.43 -11.36 -1.14
CA MET A 105 21.16 -11.14 -1.82
C MET A 105 21.36 -10.18 -2.99
N GLU A 106 20.41 -10.17 -3.92
CA GLU A 106 20.34 -9.12 -4.93
C GLU A 106 20.19 -7.75 -4.25
N PRO A 107 20.88 -6.70 -4.75
CA PRO A 107 20.76 -5.35 -4.22
C PRO A 107 19.29 -4.89 -4.24
N ILE A 108 18.82 -4.36 -3.11
CA ILE A 108 17.49 -3.73 -3.06
C ILE A 108 17.67 -2.28 -3.46
N HIS A 109 17.14 -1.86 -4.60
CA HIS A 109 17.13 -0.44 -4.94
C HIS A 109 16.21 0.30 -3.97
N LEU A 110 16.64 1.44 -3.42
CA LEU A 110 15.79 2.26 -2.56
C LEU A 110 14.53 2.76 -3.30
N ASP A 111 14.59 2.87 -4.63
CA ASP A 111 13.42 3.16 -5.48
C ASP A 111 12.40 2.01 -5.52
N ASP A 112 12.86 0.77 -5.29
CA ASP A 112 12.00 -0.41 -5.10
C ASP A 112 11.44 -0.47 -3.66
N ILE A 113 11.89 0.41 -2.77
CA ILE A 113 11.34 0.62 -1.42
C ILE A 113 10.51 1.91 -1.46
N PRO A 114 9.23 1.87 -1.84
CA PRO A 114 8.51 3.05 -2.33
C PRO A 114 8.18 4.10 -1.24
N TYR A 115 8.71 3.95 -0.02
CA TYR A 115 8.31 4.70 1.17
C TYR A 115 9.44 5.30 1.99
N ALA A 116 10.70 4.93 1.77
CA ALA A 116 11.82 5.62 2.43
C ALA A 116 11.88 7.10 1.99
N THR A 117 11.67 7.34 0.69
CA THR A 117 11.55 8.67 0.08
C THR A 117 10.27 9.40 0.50
N GLN A 118 9.15 8.69 0.67
CA GLN A 118 7.86 9.32 1.04
C GLN A 118 7.85 9.83 2.50
N ALA A 119 8.44 9.09 3.45
CA ALA A 119 8.56 9.53 4.83
C ALA A 119 9.46 10.77 5.00
N LEU A 120 10.48 10.93 4.14
CA LEU A 120 11.32 12.12 4.12
C LEU A 120 10.61 13.34 3.50
N ALA A 121 9.70 13.11 2.54
CA ALA A 121 8.95 14.14 1.83
C ALA A 121 7.73 14.70 2.58
N THR A 122 7.36 14.14 3.75
CA THR A 122 6.18 14.56 4.54
C THR A 122 6.52 15.46 5.74
N LYS A 123 7.76 15.97 5.81
CA LYS A 123 8.26 16.88 6.87
C LYS A 123 7.42 18.15 7.08
N GLY A 124 6.47 18.49 6.20
CA GLY A 124 5.66 19.70 6.29
C GLY A 124 4.40 19.61 7.15
N TYR A 125 3.90 18.41 7.50
CA TYR A 125 2.67 18.32 8.30
C TYR A 125 2.90 18.50 9.79
N THR A 126 2.13 19.40 10.39
CA THR A 126 2.07 19.56 11.86
C THR A 126 1.04 18.58 12.44
N LEU A 127 1.39 17.92 13.55
CA LEU A 127 0.48 17.04 14.29
C LEU A 127 -0.82 17.77 14.63
N ASN A 128 -1.95 17.24 14.15
CA ASN A 128 -3.25 17.76 14.52
C ASN A 128 -3.54 17.43 16.00
N PRO A 129 -3.83 18.43 16.86
CA PRO A 129 -4.01 18.23 18.31
C PRO A 129 -5.22 17.36 18.66
N HIS A 130 -6.12 17.10 17.72
CA HIS A 130 -7.28 16.22 17.89
C HIS A 130 -7.03 14.77 17.43
N VAL A 131 -5.78 14.43 17.10
CA VAL A 131 -5.37 13.09 16.68
C VAL A 131 -4.36 12.57 17.69
N ASP A 132 -4.58 11.33 18.15
CA ASP A 132 -3.60 10.64 18.97
C ASP A 132 -2.24 10.50 18.23
N LYS A 133 -1.14 10.72 18.95
CA LYS A 133 0.20 10.71 18.37
C LYS A 133 0.56 9.35 17.75
N ALA A 134 0.13 8.24 18.34
CA ALA A 134 0.37 6.91 17.78
C ALA A 134 -0.41 6.72 16.48
N ILE A 135 -1.67 7.18 16.40
CA ILE A 135 -2.44 7.17 15.16
C ILE A 135 -1.73 7.98 14.09
N TRP A 136 -1.36 9.22 14.39
CA TRP A 136 -0.65 10.11 13.47
C TRP A 136 0.62 9.47 12.92
N ASN A 137 1.50 8.99 13.81
CA ASN A 137 2.75 8.34 13.42
C ASN A 137 2.51 7.13 12.53
N SER A 138 1.47 6.35 12.81
CA SER A 138 1.13 5.17 12.01
C SER A 138 0.60 5.50 10.59
N LEU A 139 0.26 6.77 10.32
CA LEU A 139 -0.25 7.26 9.04
C LEU A 139 0.82 8.04 8.25
N LEU A 140 1.86 8.56 8.91
CA LEU A 140 2.94 9.33 8.28
C LEU A 140 3.47 8.72 6.96
N PRO A 141 3.71 7.38 6.86
CA PRO A 141 4.21 6.78 5.62
C PRO A 141 3.22 6.80 4.44
N TYR A 142 1.96 7.17 4.70
CA TYR A 142 0.86 7.19 3.73
C TYR A 142 0.41 8.62 3.41
N PHE A 143 1.01 9.63 4.05
CA PHE A 143 0.64 11.01 3.81
C PHE A 143 0.96 11.46 2.39
N LEU A 144 0.12 12.37 1.88
CA LEU A 144 0.33 13.03 0.60
C LEU A 144 1.63 13.84 0.66
N PRO A 145 2.64 13.56 -0.20
CA PRO A 145 3.92 14.28 -0.16
C PRO A 145 3.77 15.78 -0.35
N GLU A 146 4.70 16.57 0.21
CA GLU A 146 4.70 18.04 0.00
C GLU A 146 4.87 18.44 -1.48
N SER A 147 5.62 17.64 -2.24
CA SER A 147 5.83 17.82 -3.68
C SER A 147 4.65 17.40 -4.55
N HIS A 148 3.58 16.83 -3.97
CA HIS A 148 2.47 16.31 -4.75
C HIS A 148 1.67 17.46 -5.40
N PRO A 149 1.30 17.39 -6.69
CA PRO A 149 0.65 18.49 -7.41
C PRO A 149 -0.69 18.93 -6.80
N ALA A 150 -1.42 18.02 -6.16
CA ALA A 150 -2.66 18.34 -5.45
C ALA A 150 -2.48 19.07 -4.11
N LYS A 151 -1.27 19.08 -3.51
CA LYS A 151 -1.05 19.52 -2.12
C LYS A 151 -1.43 20.98 -1.90
N GLU A 152 -0.90 21.89 -2.71
CA GLU A 152 -1.16 23.33 -2.59
C GLU A 152 -2.66 23.65 -2.74
N ALA A 153 -3.35 22.99 -3.67
CA ALA A 153 -4.78 23.18 -3.88
C ALA A 153 -5.60 22.67 -2.68
N LEU A 154 -5.24 21.51 -2.11
CA LEU A 154 -5.90 20.97 -0.92
C LEU A 154 -5.71 21.89 0.29
N ASP A 155 -4.50 22.38 0.52
CA ASP A 155 -4.22 23.33 1.60
C ASP A 155 -5.11 24.58 1.45
N LYS A 156 -5.18 25.17 0.26
CA LYS A 156 -6.06 26.33 0.00
C LYS A 156 -7.54 26.02 0.20
N ILE A 157 -8.00 24.83 -0.16
CA ILE A 157 -9.40 24.43 -0.03
C ILE A 157 -9.77 24.24 1.44
N PHE A 158 -8.93 23.56 2.24
CA PHE A 158 -9.28 23.13 3.59
C PHE A 158 -8.86 24.11 4.69
N THR A 159 -8.03 25.11 4.41
CA THR A 159 -7.64 26.17 5.37
C THR A 159 -8.55 27.41 5.33
N VAL A 160 -9.63 27.38 4.55
CA VAL A 160 -10.62 28.46 4.52
C VAL A 160 -11.37 28.60 5.84
N LYS A 161 -12.05 29.74 6.05
CA LYS A 161 -12.77 30.06 7.29
C LYS A 161 -13.91 29.07 7.63
N GLU A 162 -14.45 28.34 6.65
CA GLU A 162 -15.58 27.42 6.83
C GLU A 162 -15.14 25.95 6.76
N ARG A 163 -15.74 25.09 7.60
CA ARG A 163 -15.45 23.66 7.63
C ARG A 163 -16.00 22.97 6.38
N VAL A 164 -15.13 22.70 5.41
CA VAL A 164 -15.49 22.07 4.13
C VAL A 164 -16.13 20.69 4.33
N THR A 165 -15.60 19.88 5.26
CA THR A 165 -16.09 18.52 5.54
C THR A 165 -17.33 18.48 6.43
N LEU A 166 -17.93 19.62 6.80
CA LEU A 166 -19.02 19.66 7.77
C LEU A 166 -20.20 18.75 7.36
N ASN A 167 -20.61 18.86 6.10
CA ASN A 167 -21.69 18.09 5.49
C ASN A 167 -21.62 18.24 3.96
N GLU A 168 -22.52 17.55 3.26
CA GLU A 168 -22.60 17.58 1.80
C GLU A 168 -22.80 19.00 1.22
N LYS A 169 -23.56 19.85 1.90
CA LYS A 169 -23.84 21.23 1.46
C LYS A 169 -22.57 22.08 1.52
N SER A 170 -21.83 22.01 2.63
CA SER A 170 -20.54 22.72 2.78
C SER A 170 -19.52 22.24 1.74
N LEU A 171 -19.47 20.94 1.48
CA LEU A 171 -18.59 20.35 0.47
C LEU A 171 -18.90 20.92 -0.94
N LYS A 172 -20.18 20.94 -1.34
CA LYS A 172 -20.60 21.54 -2.62
C LYS A 172 -20.32 23.04 -2.69
N LYS A 173 -20.56 23.79 -1.59
CA LYS A 173 -20.26 25.23 -1.50
C LYS A 173 -18.78 25.52 -1.70
N ALA A 174 -17.90 24.62 -1.23
CA ALA A 174 -16.46 24.71 -1.45
C ALA A 174 -16.02 24.39 -2.89
N GLY A 175 -16.95 24.02 -3.79
CA GLY A 175 -16.68 23.79 -5.21
C GLY A 175 -16.51 22.33 -5.62
N PHE A 176 -16.71 21.39 -4.69
CA PHE A 176 -16.64 19.97 -5.01
C PHE A 176 -17.87 19.50 -5.81
N LYS A 177 -17.61 18.64 -6.79
CA LYS A 177 -18.63 17.91 -7.56
C LYS A 177 -18.66 16.47 -7.07
N ILE A 178 -19.79 16.05 -6.51
CA ILE A 178 -19.95 14.67 -6.03
C ILE A 178 -20.09 13.75 -7.24
N VAL A 179 -19.16 12.80 -7.35
CA VAL A 179 -19.13 11.79 -8.42
C VAL A 179 -19.91 10.56 -8.00
N GLN A 180 -19.73 10.15 -6.74
CA GLN A 180 -20.37 8.95 -6.19
C GLN A 180 -20.65 9.15 -4.71
N LYS A 181 -21.79 8.62 -4.25
CA LYS A 181 -22.11 8.50 -2.83
C LYS A 181 -22.30 7.03 -2.51
N GLY A 182 -21.48 6.50 -1.61
CA GLY A 182 -21.59 5.11 -1.17
C GLY A 182 -22.93 4.90 -0.46
N GLN A 183 -23.80 4.07 -1.05
CA GLN A 183 -25.10 3.74 -0.44
C GLN A 183 -24.93 3.17 0.98
N TRP A 184 -23.91 2.32 1.15
CA TRP A 184 -23.60 1.61 2.39
C TRP A 184 -22.49 2.25 3.20
N SER A 185 -21.40 2.65 2.53
CA SER A 185 -20.22 3.17 3.23
C SER A 185 -20.38 4.61 3.70
N LYS A 186 -21.41 5.36 3.25
CA LYS A 186 -21.60 6.81 3.46
C LYS A 186 -20.46 7.70 2.96
N MET A 187 -19.37 7.10 2.47
CA MET A 187 -18.24 7.80 1.88
C MET A 187 -18.67 8.53 0.62
N ILE A 188 -18.25 9.79 0.53
CA ILE A 188 -18.46 10.64 -0.64
C ILE A 188 -17.17 10.60 -1.46
N VAL A 189 -17.31 10.34 -2.76
CA VAL A 189 -16.24 10.53 -3.75
C VAL A 189 -16.56 11.80 -4.52
N ALA A 190 -15.64 12.76 -4.52
CA ALA A 190 -15.84 14.05 -5.14
C ALA A 190 -14.60 14.52 -5.91
N GLY A 191 -14.83 15.19 -7.03
CA GLY A 191 -13.80 15.91 -7.78
C GLY A 191 -13.85 17.40 -7.48
N HIS A 192 -12.76 18.12 -7.75
CA HIS A 192 -12.67 19.56 -7.62
C HIS A 192 -11.92 20.15 -8.82
N ARG A 193 -12.32 21.34 -9.30
CA ARG A 193 -11.71 21.96 -10.50
C ARG A 193 -10.21 22.27 -10.40
N TYR A 194 -9.66 22.26 -9.18
CA TYR A 194 -8.24 22.50 -8.89
C TYR A 194 -7.48 21.23 -8.51
N LEU A 195 -8.13 20.07 -8.61
CA LEU A 195 -7.54 18.76 -8.33
C LEU A 195 -7.58 17.93 -9.62
N ASP A 196 -7.05 18.49 -10.72
CA ASP A 196 -7.08 17.80 -12.02
C ASP A 196 -6.31 16.48 -11.95
N GLY A 197 -6.89 15.42 -12.50
CA GLY A 197 -6.37 14.05 -12.38
C GLY A 197 -6.56 13.38 -11.01
N TYR A 198 -7.22 14.03 -10.04
CA TYR A 198 -7.42 13.50 -8.69
C TYR A 198 -8.86 13.64 -8.19
N LEU A 199 -9.24 12.73 -7.31
CA LEU A 199 -10.49 12.75 -6.56
C LEU A 199 -10.19 12.71 -5.06
N VAL A 200 -11.13 13.19 -4.25
CA VAL A 200 -11.12 12.99 -2.81
C VAL A 200 -12.20 11.99 -2.43
N LYS A 201 -11.86 11.06 -1.54
CA LYS A 201 -12.83 10.24 -0.82
C LYS A 201 -12.83 10.65 0.64
N LEU A 202 -14.00 10.97 1.18
CA LEU A 202 -14.12 11.48 2.53
C LEU A 202 -15.43 11.10 3.19
N TYR A 203 -15.41 11.22 4.51
CA TYR A 203 -16.59 11.25 5.35
C TYR A 203 -16.83 12.69 5.78
N THR A 204 -18.08 13.05 6.01
CA THR A 204 -18.44 14.35 6.56
C THR A 204 -18.55 14.29 8.08
N ASP A 205 -18.43 15.44 8.74
CA ASP A 205 -18.43 15.55 10.21
C ASP A 205 -19.80 15.16 10.83
N ASP A 206 -20.88 15.23 10.03
CA ASP A 206 -22.24 14.78 10.38
C ASP A 206 -22.47 13.26 10.30
N GLU A 207 -21.44 12.46 10.00
CA GLU A 207 -21.50 10.99 9.96
C GLU A 207 -20.76 10.37 11.19
N PRO A 208 -21.46 10.07 12.30
CA PRO A 208 -20.84 9.75 13.60
C PRO A 208 -20.13 8.38 13.67
N ASP A 209 -20.56 7.39 12.90
CA ASP A 209 -20.15 5.99 13.13
C ASP A 209 -18.88 5.56 12.38
N THR A 210 -18.12 6.50 11.83
CA THR A 210 -16.95 6.19 11.01
C THR A 210 -15.63 6.49 11.72
N ILE A 211 -14.70 5.52 11.67
CA ILE A 211 -13.27 5.66 11.98
C ILE A 211 -12.54 5.92 10.65
N ASP A 212 -12.40 7.18 10.28
CA ASP A 212 -11.86 7.62 8.98
C ASP A 212 -10.39 7.22 8.78
N TRP A 213 -9.56 7.37 9.80
CA TRP A 213 -8.13 7.11 9.71
C TRP A 213 -7.80 5.65 9.34
N ALA A 214 -8.47 4.69 9.99
CA ALA A 214 -8.23 3.26 9.79
C ALA A 214 -8.64 2.88 8.37
N LYS A 215 -9.83 3.30 7.96
CA LYS A 215 -10.37 3.10 6.62
C LYS A 215 -9.52 3.71 5.51
N CYS A 216 -8.93 4.88 5.73
CA CYS A 216 -8.00 5.48 4.79
C CYS A 216 -6.71 4.66 4.69
N LYS A 217 -6.14 4.29 5.84
CA LYS A 217 -4.92 3.47 5.92
C LYS A 217 -5.08 2.14 5.19
N ASP A 218 -6.16 1.42 5.46
CA ASP A 218 -6.41 0.10 4.88
C ASP A 218 -6.61 0.19 3.37
N ARG A 219 -7.31 1.21 2.88
CA ARG A 219 -7.44 1.47 1.44
C ARG A 219 -6.11 1.72 0.77
N VAL A 220 -5.22 2.50 1.39
CA VAL A 220 -3.88 2.74 0.83
C VAL A 220 -3.07 1.45 0.83
N LYS A 221 -3.08 0.68 1.92
CA LYS A 221 -2.38 -0.60 2.02
C LYS A 221 -2.86 -1.61 0.98
N GLY A 222 -4.17 -1.81 0.86
CA GLY A 222 -4.73 -2.74 -0.11
C GLY A 222 -4.44 -2.33 -1.56
N ALA A 223 -4.40 -1.02 -1.85
CA ALA A 223 -4.00 -0.53 -3.16
C ALA A 223 -2.55 -0.90 -3.48
N LYS A 224 -1.65 -0.70 -2.52
CA LYS A 224 -0.22 -1.03 -2.64
C LYS A 224 -0.05 -2.53 -2.85
N SER A 225 -0.69 -3.35 -2.02
CA SER A 225 -0.62 -4.82 -2.11
C SER A 225 -1.08 -5.32 -3.48
N ALA A 226 -2.25 -4.85 -3.94
CA ALA A 226 -2.78 -5.21 -5.25
C ALA A 226 -1.85 -4.76 -6.39
N SER A 227 -1.31 -3.54 -6.33
CA SER A 227 -0.39 -3.03 -7.36
C SER A 227 0.87 -3.89 -7.47
N VAL A 228 1.49 -4.23 -6.33
CA VAL A 228 2.67 -5.10 -6.29
C VAL A 228 2.35 -6.48 -6.88
N CYS A 229 1.20 -7.06 -6.51
CA CYS A 229 0.75 -8.34 -7.05
C CYS A 229 0.57 -8.29 -8.57
N ILE A 230 -0.10 -7.25 -9.09
CA ILE A 230 -0.32 -7.04 -10.52
C ILE A 230 1.01 -6.93 -11.27
N SER A 231 1.96 -6.15 -10.74
CA SER A 231 3.25 -5.97 -11.39
C SER A 231 4.09 -7.25 -11.38
N LYS A 232 4.19 -7.94 -10.24
CA LYS A 232 4.92 -9.22 -10.11
C LYS A 232 4.41 -10.31 -11.06
N ASN A 233 3.11 -10.28 -11.40
CA ASN A 233 2.49 -11.25 -12.29
C ASN A 233 2.34 -10.76 -13.75
N ASN A 234 2.92 -9.60 -14.10
CA ASN A 234 2.81 -9.00 -15.43
C ASN A 234 1.37 -8.77 -15.90
N TRP A 235 0.47 -8.34 -15.01
CA TRP A 235 -0.94 -8.07 -15.34
C TRP A 235 -1.27 -6.58 -15.52
N ASN A 236 -0.25 -5.72 -15.67
CA ASN A 236 -0.44 -4.26 -15.82
C ASN A 236 -1.23 -3.87 -17.09
N HIS A 237 -1.28 -4.75 -18.09
CA HIS A 237 -2.10 -4.59 -19.30
C HIS A 237 -3.57 -4.93 -19.07
N LEU A 238 -3.91 -5.65 -17.99
CA LEU A 238 -5.28 -6.05 -17.64
C LEU A 238 -5.88 -5.15 -16.56
N PHE A 239 -5.06 -4.76 -15.59
CA PHE A 239 -5.48 -4.04 -14.40
C PHE A 239 -4.77 -2.72 -14.24
N LYS A 240 -5.41 -1.83 -13.48
CA LYS A 240 -4.76 -0.66 -12.91
C LYS A 240 -5.29 -0.38 -11.52
N VAL A 241 -4.44 0.17 -10.66
CA VAL A 241 -4.79 0.52 -9.28
C VAL A 241 -4.50 2.00 -9.10
N PRO A 242 -5.46 2.81 -8.63
CA PRO A 242 -5.18 4.21 -8.37
C PRO A 242 -4.14 4.33 -7.27
N GLN A 243 -3.19 5.25 -7.45
CA GLN A 243 -2.40 5.71 -6.32
C GLN A 243 -3.31 6.38 -5.29
N LYS A 244 -3.03 6.14 -4.00
CA LYS A 244 -3.84 6.61 -2.87
C LYS A 244 -2.93 7.22 -1.81
N TRP A 245 -3.33 8.36 -1.29
CA TRP A 245 -2.64 9.08 -0.24
C TRP A 245 -3.62 9.58 0.81
N ILE A 246 -3.12 9.77 2.02
CA ILE A 246 -3.88 10.36 3.11
C ILE A 246 -3.51 11.84 3.19
N TYR A 247 -4.51 12.71 3.14
CA TYR A 247 -4.31 14.13 3.42
C TYR A 247 -4.86 14.44 4.82
N PRO A 248 -4.01 14.82 5.79
CA PRO A 248 -4.46 15.25 7.09
C PRO A 248 -5.15 16.63 6.98
N LEU A 249 -6.35 16.72 7.54
CA LEU A 249 -7.11 17.96 7.59
C LEU A 249 -6.54 18.90 8.67
N PRO A 250 -6.58 20.24 8.45
CA PRO A 250 -6.17 21.19 9.46
C PRO A 250 -7.06 21.11 10.71
N ALA A 251 -6.51 21.53 11.85
CA ALA A 251 -7.23 21.59 13.11
C ALA A 251 -8.40 22.58 13.03
N GLU A 252 -8.20 23.69 12.32
CA GLU A 252 -9.22 24.71 12.12
C GLU A 252 -9.62 24.84 10.65
N PRO A 253 -10.88 25.21 10.37
CA PRO A 253 -11.95 25.44 11.34
C PRO A 253 -12.47 24.13 11.97
N SER A 254 -12.85 24.19 13.25
CA SER A 254 -13.47 23.08 13.98
C SER A 254 -14.93 22.86 13.56
N PRO A 255 -15.42 21.61 13.52
CA PRO A 255 -16.86 21.37 13.46
C PRO A 255 -17.56 21.76 14.77
N PRO A 256 -18.90 21.89 14.78
CA PRO A 256 -19.71 22.01 15.99
C PRO A 256 -19.45 20.88 17.00
N HIS A 257 -19.68 21.14 18.29
CA HIS A 257 -19.37 20.22 19.39
C HIS A 257 -20.15 18.89 19.36
N ASP A 258 -21.33 18.88 18.75
CA ASP A 258 -22.20 17.70 18.60
C ASP A 258 -21.83 16.82 17.39
N MET A 259 -20.88 17.26 16.55
CA MET A 259 -20.43 16.54 15.36
C MET A 259 -19.11 15.81 15.58
N LYS A 260 -18.93 14.70 14.86
CA LYS A 260 -17.70 13.91 14.96
C LYS A 260 -16.68 14.39 13.92
N ARG A 261 -15.73 15.18 14.39
CA ARG A 261 -14.58 15.65 13.63
C ARG A 261 -13.92 14.54 12.82
N LYS A 262 -13.80 14.78 11.51
CA LYS A 262 -12.92 14.04 10.60
C LYS A 262 -11.55 14.69 10.56
N ASN A 263 -10.52 13.88 10.55
CA ASN A 263 -9.13 14.37 10.57
C ASN A 263 -8.38 14.02 9.31
N PHE A 264 -8.93 13.15 8.47
CA PHE A 264 -8.27 12.67 7.28
C PHE A 264 -9.24 12.55 6.12
N ILE A 265 -8.73 12.82 4.92
CA ILE A 265 -9.37 12.44 3.66
C ILE A 265 -8.40 11.59 2.86
N LEU A 266 -8.96 10.84 1.91
CA LEU A 266 -8.17 10.05 0.97
C LEU A 266 -8.11 10.79 -0.36
N VAL A 267 -6.90 11.08 -0.83
CA VAL A 267 -6.64 11.60 -2.18
C VAL A 267 -6.36 10.39 -3.06
N VAL A 268 -7.04 10.29 -4.20
CA VAL A 268 -6.90 9.16 -5.12
C VAL A 268 -6.76 9.65 -6.56
N GLU A 269 -5.98 8.94 -7.36
CA GLU A 269 -5.91 9.18 -8.81
C GLU A 269 -7.28 8.98 -9.48
N ASP A 270 -7.64 9.87 -10.41
CA ASP A 270 -8.80 9.69 -11.28
C ASP A 270 -8.49 8.69 -12.39
N MET A 271 -9.05 7.49 -12.26
CA MET A 271 -8.81 6.39 -13.19
C MET A 271 -9.56 6.51 -14.51
N ARG A 272 -10.33 7.59 -14.75
CA ARG A 272 -11.13 7.80 -15.97
C ARG A 272 -12.01 6.59 -16.26
N LEU A 273 -12.95 6.35 -15.35
CA LEU A 273 -13.82 5.19 -15.37
C LEU A 273 -14.93 5.34 -16.42
N ILE A 274 -15.37 4.23 -17.01
CA ILE A 274 -16.61 4.26 -17.81
C ILE A 274 -17.84 4.39 -16.90
N PRO A 275 -18.97 4.91 -17.38
CA PRO A 275 -20.19 5.04 -16.59
C PRO A 275 -20.68 3.71 -16.00
N GLU A 276 -21.33 3.75 -14.83
CA GLU A 276 -21.73 2.55 -14.08
C GLU A 276 -22.57 1.55 -14.91
N GLU A 277 -23.54 2.05 -15.68
CA GLU A 277 -24.39 1.20 -16.53
C GLU A 277 -23.61 0.54 -17.67
N ALA A 278 -22.64 1.25 -18.26
CA ALA A 278 -21.74 0.68 -19.25
C ALA A 278 -20.83 -0.38 -18.62
N ASN A 279 -20.35 -0.14 -17.39
CA ASN A 279 -19.57 -1.10 -16.64
C ASN A 279 -20.36 -2.39 -16.36
N LYS A 280 -21.60 -2.28 -15.84
CA LYS A 280 -22.49 -3.43 -15.62
C LYS A 280 -22.71 -4.23 -16.90
N THR A 281 -23.00 -3.54 -18.00
CA THR A 281 -23.19 -4.17 -19.32
C THR A 281 -21.94 -4.93 -19.75
N ARG A 282 -20.76 -4.34 -19.57
CA ARG A 282 -19.49 -4.95 -19.98
C ARG A 282 -19.15 -6.21 -19.18
N TRP A 283 -19.35 -6.20 -17.87
CA TRP A 283 -19.20 -7.41 -17.02
C TRP A 283 -20.17 -8.54 -17.43
N ALA A 284 -21.38 -8.19 -17.86
CA ALA A 284 -22.37 -9.15 -18.33
C ALA A 284 -22.18 -9.55 -19.82
N SER A 285 -21.18 -9.00 -20.51
CA SER A 285 -20.99 -9.19 -21.96
C SER A 285 -20.02 -10.33 -22.30
N LYS A 286 -19.84 -10.58 -23.60
CA LYS A 286 -18.82 -11.49 -24.14
C LYS A 286 -17.43 -10.84 -24.27
N GLU A 287 -17.29 -9.55 -23.92
CA GLU A 287 -16.02 -8.82 -24.07
C GLU A 287 -14.98 -9.18 -23.01
N ILE A 288 -15.41 -9.72 -21.86
CA ILE A 288 -14.47 -10.10 -20.81
C ILE A 288 -13.72 -11.38 -21.22
N SER A 289 -12.40 -11.28 -21.29
CA SER A 289 -11.56 -12.39 -21.75
C SER A 289 -11.37 -13.43 -20.66
N LYS A 290 -11.07 -14.68 -21.05
CA LYS A 290 -10.63 -15.73 -20.13
C LYS A 290 -9.39 -15.32 -19.34
N GLU A 291 -8.47 -14.61 -19.98
CA GLU A 291 -7.26 -14.08 -19.34
C GLU A 291 -7.61 -13.11 -18.21
N GLN A 292 -8.51 -12.15 -18.46
CA GLN A 292 -8.97 -11.20 -17.44
C GLN A 292 -9.63 -11.91 -16.26
N LEU A 293 -10.50 -12.88 -16.51
CA LEU A 293 -11.15 -13.65 -15.45
C LEU A 293 -10.16 -14.49 -14.64
N LYS A 294 -9.21 -15.15 -15.30
CA LYS A 294 -8.19 -15.96 -14.63
C LYS A 294 -7.25 -15.09 -13.79
N ALA A 295 -6.77 -14.00 -14.35
CA ALA A 295 -5.91 -13.06 -13.62
C ALA A 295 -6.66 -12.42 -12.45
N LEU A 296 -7.94 -12.09 -12.62
CA LEU A 296 -8.78 -11.59 -11.53
C LEU A 296 -8.94 -12.63 -10.42
N TYR A 297 -9.26 -13.87 -10.76
CA TYR A 297 -9.39 -14.96 -9.78
C TYR A 297 -8.12 -15.05 -8.91
N TRP A 298 -6.94 -15.07 -9.54
CA TRP A 298 -5.68 -15.16 -8.83
C TRP A 298 -5.37 -13.90 -8.01
N LEU A 299 -5.61 -12.71 -8.55
CA LEU A 299 -5.43 -11.46 -7.82
C LEU A 299 -6.29 -11.43 -6.55
N LEU A 300 -7.58 -11.75 -6.67
CA LEU A 300 -8.48 -11.83 -5.51
C LEU A 300 -8.01 -12.89 -4.50
N LYS A 301 -7.58 -14.06 -4.97
CA LYS A 301 -7.13 -15.18 -4.13
C LYS A 301 -5.84 -14.87 -3.38
N LEU A 302 -4.84 -14.31 -4.07
CA LEU A 302 -3.52 -14.03 -3.52
C LEU A 302 -3.55 -12.85 -2.55
N GLU A 303 -4.36 -11.84 -2.83
CA GLU A 303 -4.41 -10.61 -2.03
C GLU A 303 -5.60 -10.56 -1.05
N GLY A 304 -6.43 -11.59 -0.99
CA GLY A 304 -7.58 -11.63 -0.06
C GLY A 304 -8.54 -10.45 -0.24
N LEU A 305 -8.77 -10.00 -1.48
CA LEU A 305 -9.54 -8.78 -1.79
C LEU A 305 -11.05 -9.05 -1.73
N ARG A 306 -11.60 -9.04 -0.52
CA ARG A 306 -12.98 -9.43 -0.22
C ARG A 306 -14.02 -8.48 -0.80
N ASP A 307 -13.71 -7.20 -0.91
CA ASP A 307 -14.58 -6.16 -1.47
C ASP A 307 -14.50 -6.05 -3.00
N CYS A 308 -13.46 -6.60 -3.62
CA CYS A 308 -13.29 -6.63 -5.07
C CYS A 308 -14.08 -7.76 -5.77
N VAL A 309 -14.97 -8.47 -5.08
CA VAL A 309 -15.88 -9.45 -5.72
C VAL A 309 -17.11 -8.81 -6.38
N TYR A 310 -17.13 -7.49 -6.47
CA TYR A 310 -18.25 -6.70 -6.99
C TYR A 310 -17.80 -5.79 -8.15
N PRO A 311 -18.49 -5.81 -9.30
CA PRO A 311 -18.15 -4.96 -10.46
C PRO A 311 -18.05 -3.46 -10.19
N PHE A 312 -18.78 -2.93 -9.22
CA PHE A 312 -18.72 -1.50 -8.88
C PHE A 312 -17.40 -1.11 -8.18
N ASN A 313 -16.67 -2.07 -7.61
CA ASN A 313 -15.31 -1.88 -7.09
C ASN A 313 -14.23 -2.25 -8.13
N LEU A 314 -14.64 -2.87 -9.24
CA LEU A 314 -13.81 -3.25 -10.38
C LEU A 314 -14.29 -2.62 -11.71
N PRO A 315 -14.49 -1.29 -11.77
CA PRO A 315 -14.95 -0.67 -13.01
C PRO A 315 -13.90 -0.75 -14.11
N PHE A 316 -14.36 -0.94 -15.35
CA PHE A 316 -13.50 -0.71 -16.51
C PHE A 316 -13.17 0.79 -16.63
N SER A 317 -11.94 1.09 -17.03
CA SER A 317 -11.54 2.44 -17.42
C SER A 317 -11.63 2.65 -18.93
N VAL A 318 -11.56 3.91 -19.36
CA VAL A 318 -11.62 4.28 -20.79
C VAL A 318 -10.53 3.61 -21.65
N ASP A 319 -9.41 3.19 -21.03
CA ASP A 319 -8.32 2.48 -21.72
C ASP A 319 -8.55 0.96 -21.82
N GLY A 320 -9.69 0.46 -21.33
CA GLY A 320 -10.06 -0.95 -21.40
C GLY A 320 -9.59 -1.81 -20.23
N ARG A 321 -8.72 -1.31 -19.35
CA ARG A 321 -8.27 -2.04 -18.14
C ARG A 321 -9.30 -2.00 -17.03
N ILE A 322 -9.28 -3.01 -16.18
CA ILE A 322 -10.10 -3.09 -14.95
C ILE A 322 -9.40 -2.30 -13.84
N ALA A 323 -10.07 -1.29 -13.28
CA ALA A 323 -9.54 -0.47 -12.20
C ALA A 323 -9.98 -1.00 -10.83
N LEU A 324 -9.04 -1.17 -9.88
CA LEU A 324 -9.33 -1.58 -8.50
C LEU A 324 -9.55 -0.36 -7.60
N ILE A 325 -10.77 0.16 -7.57
CA ILE A 325 -11.03 1.48 -6.97
C ILE A 325 -11.30 1.45 -5.46
N ASP A 326 -11.69 0.30 -4.91
CA ASP A 326 -11.81 0.08 -3.46
C ASP A 326 -11.10 -1.23 -3.08
N THR A 327 -10.27 -1.13 -2.05
CA THR A 327 -9.34 -2.18 -1.61
C THR A 327 -9.19 -2.09 -0.09
N GLU A 328 -10.28 -1.76 0.62
CA GLU A 328 -10.30 -1.64 2.08
C GLU A 328 -10.10 -3.02 2.69
N PHE A 329 -10.86 -4.01 2.22
CA PHE A 329 -10.89 -5.36 2.75
C PHE A 329 -9.89 -6.28 2.00
N HIS A 330 -8.60 -6.02 2.21
CA HIS A 330 -7.48 -6.81 1.69
C HIS A 330 -6.93 -7.76 2.75
N HIS A 331 -6.27 -8.84 2.31
CA HIS A 331 -5.78 -9.93 3.18
C HIS A 331 -6.89 -10.51 4.09
N GLU A 332 -8.13 -10.50 3.60
CA GLU A 332 -9.29 -11.08 4.27
C GLU A 332 -9.76 -12.34 3.55
N TRP A 333 -9.43 -13.50 4.12
CA TRP A 333 -9.87 -14.80 3.64
C TRP A 333 -10.96 -15.40 4.55
N PRO A 334 -11.88 -16.23 4.01
CA PRO A 334 -11.99 -16.61 2.60
C PRO A 334 -12.64 -15.52 1.74
N VAL A 335 -12.17 -15.40 0.49
CA VAL A 335 -12.79 -14.50 -0.50
C VAL A 335 -14.11 -15.10 -1.01
N PRO A 336 -15.23 -14.35 -0.97
CA PRO A 336 -16.54 -14.85 -1.36
C PRO A 336 -16.74 -14.81 -2.89
N PHE A 337 -15.97 -15.60 -3.64
CA PHE A 337 -15.92 -15.59 -5.11
C PHE A 337 -17.29 -15.77 -5.79
N GLY A 338 -18.22 -16.51 -5.18
CA GLY A 338 -19.56 -16.74 -5.72
C GLY A 338 -20.39 -15.46 -5.89
N LYS A 339 -20.01 -14.35 -5.25
CA LYS A 339 -20.63 -13.04 -5.46
C LYS A 339 -20.38 -12.50 -6.88
N MET A 340 -19.20 -12.75 -7.46
CA MET A 340 -18.86 -12.32 -8.82
C MET A 340 -19.68 -13.06 -9.88
N THR A 341 -19.98 -14.34 -9.67
CA THR A 341 -20.72 -15.20 -10.61
C THR A 341 -22.07 -14.60 -11.04
N LYS A 342 -22.71 -13.80 -10.18
CA LYS A 342 -24.01 -13.16 -10.43
C LYS A 342 -23.95 -12.05 -11.49
N PHE A 343 -22.76 -11.54 -11.78
CA PHE A 343 -22.56 -10.44 -12.72
C PHE A 343 -22.02 -10.90 -14.08
N LEU A 344 -21.63 -12.17 -14.18
CA LEU A 344 -21.16 -12.79 -15.41
C LEU A 344 -22.32 -13.53 -16.09
N THR A 345 -22.27 -13.65 -17.42
CA THR A 345 -23.25 -14.43 -18.19
C THR A 345 -22.55 -15.36 -19.19
N GLY A 346 -23.30 -16.34 -19.71
CA GLY A 346 -22.85 -17.21 -20.81
C GLY A 346 -21.52 -17.92 -20.55
N ASN A 347 -20.57 -17.78 -21.48
CA ASN A 347 -19.28 -18.45 -21.41
C ASN A 347 -18.37 -17.91 -20.29
N ALA A 348 -18.46 -16.61 -19.98
CA ALA A 348 -17.68 -16.01 -18.90
C ALA A 348 -18.08 -16.60 -17.54
N GLN A 349 -19.39 -16.77 -17.32
CA GLN A 349 -19.91 -17.38 -16.10
C GLN A 349 -19.50 -18.85 -15.96
N LYS A 350 -19.56 -19.63 -17.04
CA LYS A 350 -19.11 -21.04 -17.08
C LYS A 350 -17.62 -21.15 -16.75
N PHE A 351 -16.79 -20.36 -17.43
CA PHE A 351 -15.34 -20.36 -17.20
C PHE A 351 -14.98 -19.91 -15.77
N TRP A 352 -15.71 -18.94 -15.22
CA TRP A 352 -15.53 -18.56 -13.82
C TRP A 352 -15.86 -19.71 -12.86
N ALA A 353 -16.97 -20.43 -13.10
CA ALA A 353 -17.32 -21.61 -12.29
C ALA A 353 -16.23 -22.70 -12.36
N GLU A 354 -15.69 -22.97 -13.56
CA GLU A 354 -14.57 -23.90 -13.76
C GLU A 354 -13.32 -23.47 -12.96
N LEU A 355 -13.00 -22.17 -12.91
CA LEU A 355 -11.90 -21.66 -12.09
C LEU A 355 -12.14 -21.90 -10.59
N LEU A 356 -13.39 -21.77 -10.11
CA LEU A 356 -13.72 -22.04 -8.70
C LEU A 356 -13.57 -23.51 -8.36
N GLU A 357 -14.09 -24.40 -9.21
CA GLU A 357 -14.03 -25.85 -9.02
C GLU A 357 -12.60 -26.38 -9.10
N SER A 358 -11.80 -25.87 -10.03
CA SER A 358 -10.44 -26.35 -10.28
C SER A 358 -9.35 -25.66 -9.44
N GLY A 359 -9.74 -24.73 -8.56
CA GLY A 359 -8.80 -23.97 -7.74
C GLY A 359 -7.91 -23.01 -8.53
N GLY A 360 -8.33 -22.60 -9.73
CA GLY A 360 -7.62 -21.67 -10.63
C GLY A 360 -6.87 -22.32 -11.79
N SER A 361 -6.99 -23.64 -11.98
CA SER A 361 -6.27 -24.41 -13.00
C SER A 361 -6.98 -24.52 -14.36
N ALA A 362 -8.16 -23.88 -14.55
CA ALA A 362 -8.91 -23.92 -15.81
C ALA A 362 -8.09 -23.34 -16.99
N GLN A 363 -8.30 -23.92 -18.19
CA GLN A 363 -7.58 -23.59 -19.43
C GLN A 363 -8.34 -22.65 -20.37
#